data_AF-A0A904A3R0-F1
#
_entry.id   AF-A0A904A3R0-F1
#
_cell.length_a   1.000
_cell.length_b   1.000
_cell.length_c   1.000
_cell.angle_alpha   90.00
_cell.angle_beta   90.00
_cell.angle_gamma   90.00
#
_symmetry.space_group_name_H-M   'P 1'
#
loop_
_entity.id
_entity.type
_entity.pdbx_description
1 polymer ?
#
loop_
_entity_poly.entity_id
_entity_poly.type
_entity_poly.pdbx_seq_one_letter_code
_entity_poly.pdbx_strand_id
1 'polypeptide(L)'
;MKLLVCVYVLALAGGSYAGRPGAQEVIDKFRAIVPSYLSAVSEDQQQLLTLERQGTDAIAQFHTDMMLAKETFVMSVTRQEDALIELMNAQNRSVADGQCMQFVSTALNQTVNVIGVAYTTCINAADEALSANISSYYGTIGELEQSVVDGRLLDVFRGDNVFYTPDRIVAKLRQKESELKANNSSTAIGEMREEVAAFQADLAKIRGTYIGCMTVAEVSFRSYIELARSQLVMICGALF
;
A
#
# COMPACT_ATOMS: atom_id res chain seq x y z
N MET A 1 -73.06 10.32 66.38
CA MET A 1 -72.49 8.99 66.13
C MET A 1 -72.91 8.54 64.74
N LYS A 2 -71.92 8.24 63.86
CA LYS A 2 -72.03 7.49 62.59
C LYS A 2 -72.90 8.19 61.51
N LEU A 3 -72.59 8.27 60.23
CA LEU A 3 -71.69 7.56 59.34
C LEU A 3 -71.04 8.61 58.40
N LEU A 4 -69.75 8.64 58.07
CA LEU A 4 -68.86 7.56 57.63
C LEU A 4 -69.29 6.90 56.30
N VAL A 5 -69.76 7.67 55.33
CA VAL A 5 -69.84 7.25 53.92
C VAL A 5 -69.66 8.50 53.06
N CYS A 6 -68.45 8.75 52.54
CA CYS A 6 -68.20 9.56 51.32
C CYS A 6 -66.71 9.81 51.03
N VAL A 7 -65.77 9.41 51.90
CA VAL A 7 -64.34 9.71 51.68
C VAL A 7 -63.57 8.57 50.97
N TYR A 8 -64.19 7.42 50.70
CA TYR A 8 -63.47 6.23 50.21
C TYR A 8 -63.49 5.98 48.68
N VAL A 9 -63.85 6.96 47.85
CA VAL A 9 -63.96 6.73 46.38
C VAL A 9 -63.08 7.66 45.53
N LEU A 10 -62.36 8.63 46.10
CA LEU A 10 -61.59 9.61 45.31
C LEU A 10 -60.06 9.47 45.35
N ALA A 11 -59.52 8.36 45.88
CA ALA A 11 -58.08 8.11 45.94
C ALA A 11 -57.61 6.95 45.02
N LEU A 12 -58.32 6.69 43.93
CA LEU A 12 -57.86 5.82 42.84
C LEU A 12 -57.57 6.62 41.56
N ALA A 13 -56.99 7.80 41.70
CA ALA A 13 -56.11 8.32 40.66
C ALA A 13 -54.75 7.63 40.85
N GLY A 14 -54.69 6.36 40.45
CA GLY A 14 -53.42 5.69 40.21
C GLY A 14 -52.70 6.50 39.15
N GLY A 15 -51.79 7.37 39.57
CA GLY A 15 -50.78 7.94 38.70
C GLY A 15 -49.95 6.77 38.20
N SER A 16 -50.39 6.15 37.10
CA SER A 16 -49.59 5.24 36.32
C SER A 16 -48.47 6.09 35.73
N TYR A 17 -47.39 6.24 36.50
CA TYR A 17 -46.11 6.61 35.94
C TYR A 17 -45.87 5.64 34.80
N ALA A 18 -45.84 6.13 33.57
CA ALA A 18 -45.33 5.41 32.41
C ALA A 18 -43.79 5.26 32.55
N GLY A 19 -43.33 4.88 33.75
CA GLY A 19 -41.96 4.50 34.00
C GLY A 19 -41.71 3.27 33.16
N ARG A 20 -40.97 3.45 32.06
CA ARG A 20 -40.49 2.37 31.21
C ARG A 20 -39.05 2.09 31.65
N PRO A 21 -38.82 1.42 32.79
CA PRO A 21 -37.48 1.29 33.38
C PRO A 21 -36.49 0.62 32.42
N GLY A 22 -36.93 -0.36 31.63
CA GLY A 22 -36.07 -0.98 30.62
C GLY A 22 -35.61 0.00 29.53
N ALA A 23 -36.48 0.91 29.08
CA ALA A 23 -36.08 1.94 28.12
C ALA A 23 -35.09 2.96 28.73
N GLN A 24 -35.24 3.25 30.02
CA GLN A 24 -34.27 4.10 30.75
C GLN A 24 -32.91 3.39 30.87
N GLU A 25 -32.89 2.09 31.21
CA GLU A 25 -31.65 1.30 31.26
C GLU A 25 -30.94 1.27 29.90
N VAL A 26 -31.67 1.12 28.79
CA VAL A 26 -31.09 1.19 27.44
C VAL A 26 -30.36 2.52 27.22
N ILE A 27 -30.97 3.65 27.59
CA ILE A 27 -30.36 4.98 27.43
C ILE A 27 -29.13 5.14 28.32
N ASP A 28 -29.19 4.70 29.58
CA ASP A 28 -28.08 4.81 30.51
C ASP A 28 -26.89 3.94 30.07
N LYS A 29 -27.15 2.71 29.64
CA LYS A 29 -26.12 1.81 29.11
C LYS A 29 -25.53 2.31 27.80
N PHE A 30 -26.38 2.80 26.89
CA PHE A 30 -25.92 3.40 25.65
C PHE A 30 -25.01 4.61 25.94
N ARG A 31 -25.42 5.52 26.82
CA ARG A 31 -24.63 6.68 27.23
C ARG A 31 -23.30 6.29 27.86
N ALA A 32 -23.26 5.22 28.65
CA ALA A 32 -22.04 4.73 29.28
C ALA A 32 -21.03 4.16 28.28
N ILE A 33 -21.49 3.51 27.21
CA ILE A 33 -20.62 2.89 26.18
C ILE A 33 -20.07 3.91 25.18
N VAL A 34 -20.84 4.96 24.87
CA VAL A 34 -20.48 5.95 23.83
C VAL A 34 -19.04 6.47 23.94
N PRO A 35 -18.53 6.91 25.11
CA PRO A 35 -17.15 7.42 25.20
C PRO A 35 -16.10 6.38 24.82
N SER A 36 -16.22 5.14 25.32
CA SER A 36 -15.27 4.06 25.02
C SER A 36 -15.34 3.64 23.56
N TYR A 37 -16.54 3.58 22.99
CA TYR A 37 -16.73 3.33 21.56
C TYR A 37 -16.08 4.42 20.69
N LEU A 38 -16.29 5.69 21.02
CA LEU A 38 -15.68 6.81 20.28
C LEU A 38 -14.15 6.80 20.36
N SER A 39 -13.58 6.45 21.52
CA SER A 39 -12.12 6.30 21.68
C SER A 39 -11.57 5.21 20.76
N ALA A 40 -12.19 4.02 20.78
CA ALA A 40 -11.76 2.89 19.95
C ALA A 40 -11.82 3.23 18.46
N VAL A 41 -12.94 3.78 17.99
CA VAL A 41 -13.09 4.19 16.58
C VAL A 41 -12.07 5.27 16.19
N SER A 42 -11.80 6.23 17.07
CA SER A 42 -10.79 7.27 16.81
C SER A 42 -9.38 6.69 16.71
N GLU A 43 -9.02 5.74 17.57
CA GLU A 43 -7.71 5.08 17.54
C GLU A 43 -7.54 4.26 16.26
N ASP A 44 -8.55 3.47 15.89
CA ASP A 44 -8.52 2.65 14.67
C ASP A 44 -8.41 3.53 13.41
N GLN A 45 -9.16 4.65 13.35
CA GLN A 45 -9.08 5.60 12.23
C GLN A 45 -7.69 6.26 12.12
N GLN A 46 -7.09 6.67 13.25
CA GLN A 46 -5.75 7.27 13.23
C GLN A 46 -4.69 6.27 12.76
N GLN A 47 -4.86 5.00 13.10
CA GLN A 47 -3.97 3.94 12.64
C GLN A 47 -4.13 3.71 11.15
N LEU A 48 -5.35 3.57 10.64
CA LEU A 48 -5.62 3.43 9.21
C LEU A 48 -4.98 4.56 8.39
N LEU A 49 -5.18 5.81 8.80
CA LEU A 49 -4.52 6.97 8.18
C LEU A 49 -2.99 6.89 8.22
N THR A 50 -2.43 6.32 9.29
CA THR A 50 -0.99 6.10 9.40
C THR A 50 -0.51 5.05 8.41
N LEU A 51 -1.24 3.95 8.23
CA LEU A 51 -0.90 2.87 7.28
C LEU A 51 -1.00 3.37 5.84
N GLU A 52 -2.07 4.08 5.50
CA GLU A 52 -2.23 4.68 4.18
C GLU A 52 -1.05 5.60 3.85
N ARG A 53 -0.66 6.43 4.81
CA ARG A 53 0.49 7.33 4.67
C ARG A 53 1.79 6.55 4.51
N GLN A 54 2.05 5.55 5.34
CA GLN A 54 3.26 4.72 5.25
C GLN A 54 3.35 3.98 3.92
N GLY A 55 2.23 3.44 3.41
CA GLY A 55 2.16 2.82 2.09
C GLY A 55 2.46 3.83 0.98
N THR A 56 1.85 5.01 1.05
CA THR A 56 2.09 6.10 0.08
C THR A 56 3.56 6.53 0.07
N ASP A 57 4.15 6.74 1.25
CA ASP A 57 5.56 7.12 1.40
C ASP A 57 6.48 6.02 0.85
N ALA A 58 6.16 4.75 1.10
CA ALA A 58 6.93 3.60 0.58
C ALA A 58 6.87 3.49 -0.95
N ILE A 59 5.70 3.73 -1.56
CA ILE A 59 5.53 3.77 -3.03
C ILE A 59 6.33 4.93 -3.64
N ALA A 60 6.28 6.12 -3.03
CA ALA A 60 7.04 7.28 -3.49
C ALA A 60 8.55 7.02 -3.42
N GLN A 61 9.03 6.41 -2.33
CA GLN A 61 10.43 6.01 -2.21
C GLN A 61 10.81 4.96 -3.26
N PHE A 62 9.95 3.96 -3.49
CA PHE A 62 10.17 2.94 -4.51
C PHE A 62 10.35 3.56 -5.90
N HIS A 63 9.47 4.46 -6.32
CA HIS A 63 9.61 5.15 -7.62
C HIS A 63 10.89 5.99 -7.71
N THR A 64 11.27 6.66 -6.62
CA THR A 64 12.51 7.43 -6.54
C THR A 64 13.73 6.53 -6.73
N ASP A 65 13.77 5.38 -6.04
CA ASP A 65 14.84 4.40 -6.15
C ASP A 65 14.93 3.81 -7.57
N MET A 66 13.78 3.48 -8.18
CA MET A 66 13.71 2.99 -9.57
C MET A 66 14.24 4.01 -10.57
N MET A 67 13.88 5.28 -10.40
CA MET A 67 14.37 6.36 -11.26
C MET A 67 15.89 6.50 -11.16
N LEU A 68 16.45 6.54 -9.95
CA LEU A 68 17.90 6.68 -9.73
C LEU A 68 18.68 5.48 -10.28
N ALA A 69 18.15 4.27 -10.09
CA ALA A 69 18.74 3.07 -10.67
C ALA A 69 18.73 3.14 -12.21
N LYS A 70 17.59 3.47 -12.81
CA LYS A 70 17.46 3.64 -14.27
C LYS A 70 18.47 4.66 -14.81
N GLU A 71 18.55 5.82 -14.17
CA GLU A 71 19.50 6.88 -14.56
C GLU A 71 20.94 6.35 -14.54
N THR A 72 21.33 5.64 -13.48
CA THR A 72 22.67 5.05 -13.35
C THR A 72 23.01 4.12 -14.52
N PHE A 73 22.09 3.21 -14.87
CA PHE A 73 22.31 2.26 -15.97
C PHE A 73 22.36 2.95 -17.33
N VAL A 74 21.44 3.88 -17.61
CA VAL A 74 21.43 4.65 -18.87
C VAL A 74 22.72 5.44 -19.02
N MET A 75 23.15 6.15 -17.99
CA MET A 75 24.40 6.91 -18.01
C MET A 75 25.63 6.01 -18.19
N SER A 76 25.61 4.78 -17.68
CA SER A 76 26.69 3.81 -17.89
C SER A 76 26.80 3.37 -19.35
N VAL A 77 25.66 3.02 -19.97
CA VAL A 77 25.60 2.65 -21.39
C VAL A 77 26.06 3.81 -22.27
N THR A 78 25.53 5.02 -22.03
CA THR A 78 25.91 6.21 -22.80
C THR A 78 27.41 6.49 -22.73
N ARG A 79 28.02 6.44 -21.53
CA ARG A 79 29.47 6.65 -21.40
C ARG A 79 30.31 5.61 -22.14
N GLN A 80 29.88 4.35 -22.11
CA GLN A 80 30.57 3.26 -22.81
C GLN A 80 30.44 3.40 -24.33
N GLU A 81 29.27 3.82 -24.82
CA GLU A 81 29.03 4.16 -26.22
C GLU A 81 29.90 5.33 -26.67
N ASP A 82 29.88 6.45 -25.94
CA ASP A 82 30.67 7.65 -26.22
C ASP A 82 32.17 7.32 -26.30
N ALA A 83 32.69 6.56 -25.33
CA ALA A 83 34.10 6.16 -25.32
C ALA A 83 34.49 5.34 -26.57
N LEU A 84 33.60 4.47 -27.07
CA LEU A 84 33.86 3.72 -28.29
C LEU A 84 33.81 4.62 -29.53
N ILE A 85 32.84 5.53 -29.60
CA ILE A 85 32.71 6.51 -30.68
C ILE A 85 33.95 7.42 -30.75
N GLU A 86 34.44 7.91 -29.61
CA GLU A 86 35.66 8.70 -29.53
C GLU A 86 36.88 7.94 -30.06
N LEU A 87 37.05 6.68 -29.65
CA LEU A 87 38.11 5.80 -30.16
C LEU A 87 38.03 5.63 -31.68
N MET A 88 36.83 5.50 -32.22
CA MET A 88 36.61 5.37 -33.66
C MET A 88 36.92 6.67 -34.42
N ASN A 89 36.54 7.82 -33.85
CA ASN A 89 36.78 9.13 -34.45
C ASN A 89 38.26 9.54 -34.43
N ALA A 90 39.03 9.05 -33.47
CA ALA A 90 40.47 9.29 -33.38
C ALA A 90 41.29 8.51 -34.43
N GLN A 91 40.69 7.53 -35.14
CA GLN A 91 41.41 6.68 -36.09
C GLN A 91 41.84 7.42 -37.35
N ASN A 92 43.07 7.16 -37.78
CA ASN A 92 43.55 7.62 -39.08
C ASN A 92 42.89 6.79 -40.20
N ARG A 93 42.00 7.42 -40.96
CA ARG A 93 41.26 6.80 -42.07
C ARG A 93 42.11 6.39 -43.27
N SER A 94 43.39 6.75 -43.31
CA SER A 94 44.32 6.22 -44.31
C SER A 94 44.88 4.83 -43.95
N VAL A 95 44.69 4.39 -42.70
CA VAL A 95 45.14 3.10 -42.17
C VAL A 95 43.95 2.21 -41.80
N ALA A 96 42.94 2.78 -41.14
CA ALA A 96 41.73 2.05 -40.76
C ALA A 96 40.70 2.03 -41.90
N ASP A 97 40.08 0.86 -42.14
CA ASP A 97 39.06 0.69 -43.16
C ASP A 97 37.75 1.40 -42.78
N GLY A 98 37.44 2.49 -43.47
CA GLY A 98 36.26 3.33 -43.16
C GLY A 98 34.92 2.60 -43.29
N GLN A 99 34.80 1.59 -44.17
CA GLN A 99 33.58 0.83 -44.34
C GLN A 99 33.37 -0.15 -43.17
N CYS A 100 34.44 -0.80 -42.71
CA CYS A 100 34.47 -1.63 -41.51
C CYS A 100 34.07 -0.83 -40.27
N MET A 101 34.66 0.35 -40.09
CA MET A 101 34.31 1.26 -38.98
C MET A 101 32.82 1.63 -39.02
N GLN A 102 32.25 1.88 -40.21
CA GLN A 102 30.82 2.16 -40.36
C GLN A 102 29.94 0.97 -39.96
N PHE A 103 30.35 -0.27 -40.26
CA PHE A 103 29.65 -1.47 -39.81
C PHE A 103 29.65 -1.58 -38.28
N VAL A 104 30.80 -1.36 -37.63
CA VAL A 104 30.92 -1.39 -36.16
C VAL A 104 30.03 -0.31 -35.52
N SER A 105 30.02 0.91 -36.09
CA SER A 105 29.15 2.01 -35.62
C SER A 105 27.67 1.67 -35.75
N THR A 106 27.29 1.08 -36.89
CA THR A 106 25.89 0.65 -37.11
C THR A 106 25.49 -0.43 -36.12
N ALA A 107 26.34 -1.44 -35.91
CA ALA A 107 26.10 -2.51 -34.95
C ALA A 107 26.02 -1.99 -33.50
N LEU A 108 26.82 -0.97 -33.15
CA LEU A 108 26.77 -0.32 -31.83
C LEU A 108 25.39 0.31 -31.59
N ASN A 109 24.91 1.12 -32.53
CA ASN A 109 23.60 1.74 -32.43
C ASN A 109 22.47 0.69 -32.33
N GLN A 110 22.52 -0.36 -33.15
CA GLN A 110 21.55 -1.46 -33.05
C GLN A 110 21.60 -2.15 -31.69
N THR A 111 22.80 -2.36 -31.13
CA THR A 111 22.95 -2.97 -29.81
C THR A 111 22.37 -2.07 -28.72
N VAL A 112 22.63 -0.75 -28.76
CA VAL A 112 22.03 0.21 -27.80
C VAL A 112 20.50 0.13 -27.84
N ASN A 113 19.90 0.04 -29.03
CA ASN A 113 18.45 -0.12 -29.16
C ASN A 113 17.94 -1.43 -28.53
N VAL A 114 18.64 -2.55 -28.73
CA VAL A 114 18.30 -3.83 -28.10
C VAL A 114 18.40 -3.76 -26.57
N ILE A 115 19.42 -3.09 -26.04
CA ILE A 115 19.55 -2.85 -24.59
C ILE A 115 18.44 -1.94 -24.08
N GLY A 116 18.05 -0.92 -24.85
CA GLY A 116 16.89 -0.07 -24.55
C GLY A 116 15.61 -0.89 -24.41
N VAL A 117 15.36 -1.84 -25.32
CA VAL A 117 14.23 -2.78 -25.21
C VAL A 117 14.32 -3.61 -23.94
N ALA A 118 15.49 -4.16 -23.62
CA ALA A 118 15.70 -4.95 -22.40
C ALA A 118 15.39 -4.12 -21.14
N TYR A 119 15.85 -2.85 -21.08
CA TYR A 119 15.53 -1.94 -19.98
C TYR A 119 14.02 -1.67 -19.88
N THR A 120 13.34 -1.42 -21.01
CA THR A 120 11.87 -1.26 -21.01
C THR A 120 11.17 -2.51 -20.51
N THR A 121 11.62 -3.71 -20.88
CA THR A 121 11.06 -4.96 -20.37
C THR A 121 11.25 -5.09 -18.85
N CYS A 122 12.44 -4.77 -18.32
CA CYS A 122 12.68 -4.76 -16.88
C CYS A 122 11.79 -3.76 -16.14
N ILE A 123 11.59 -2.56 -16.70
CA ILE A 123 10.72 -1.52 -16.13
C ILE A 123 9.28 -1.98 -16.09
N ASN A 124 8.75 -2.52 -17.20
CA ASN A 124 7.36 -2.97 -17.28
C ASN A 124 7.09 -4.12 -16.30
N ALA A 125 8.02 -5.08 -16.17
CA ALA A 125 7.89 -6.17 -15.20
C ALA A 125 7.86 -5.65 -13.75
N ALA A 126 8.65 -4.62 -13.44
CA ALA A 126 8.64 -4.00 -12.11
C ALA A 126 7.34 -3.22 -11.86
N ASP A 127 6.82 -2.52 -12.87
CA ASP A 127 5.54 -1.78 -12.81
C ASP A 127 4.34 -2.71 -12.61
N GLU A 128 4.27 -3.82 -13.36
CA GLU A 128 3.24 -4.84 -13.20
C GLU A 128 3.26 -5.46 -11.78
N ALA A 129 4.45 -5.79 -11.28
CA ALA A 129 4.62 -6.32 -9.93
C ALA A 129 4.24 -5.31 -8.85
N LEU A 130 4.61 -4.03 -9.04
CA LEU A 130 4.21 -2.94 -8.15
C LEU A 130 2.69 -2.79 -8.13
N SER A 131 2.05 -2.75 -9.29
CA SER A 131 0.60 -2.58 -9.43
C SER A 131 -0.17 -3.67 -8.67
N ALA A 132 0.26 -4.93 -8.81
CA ALA A 132 -0.33 -6.05 -8.09
C ALA A 132 -0.21 -5.90 -6.56
N ASN A 133 0.97 -5.51 -6.06
CA ASN A 133 1.20 -5.34 -4.63
C ASN A 133 0.48 -4.12 -4.05
N ILE A 134 0.41 -3.00 -4.78
CA ILE A 134 -0.38 -1.83 -4.38
C ILE A 134 -1.85 -2.22 -4.26
N SER A 135 -2.40 -2.92 -5.27
CA SER A 135 -3.80 -3.35 -5.25
C SER A 135 -4.09 -4.28 -4.07
N SER A 136 -3.16 -5.19 -3.76
CA SER A 136 -3.31 -6.08 -2.61
C SER A 136 -3.29 -5.29 -1.29
N TYR A 137 -2.30 -4.42 -1.11
CA TYR A 137 -2.12 -3.65 0.11
C TYR A 137 -3.31 -2.72 0.42
N TYR A 138 -3.76 -1.93 -0.56
CA TYR A 138 -4.93 -1.06 -0.37
C TYR A 138 -6.25 -1.84 -0.35
N GLY A 139 -6.31 -3.03 -0.93
CA GLY A 139 -7.43 -3.96 -0.77
C GLY A 139 -7.59 -4.37 0.70
N THR A 140 -6.50 -4.81 1.33
CA THR A 140 -6.46 -5.14 2.76
C THR A 140 -6.87 -3.93 3.62
N ILE A 141 -6.29 -2.75 3.38
CA ILE A 141 -6.69 -1.53 4.11
C ILE A 141 -8.19 -1.26 3.97
N GLY A 142 -8.77 -1.38 2.77
CA GLY A 142 -10.20 -1.18 2.57
C GLY A 142 -11.08 -2.18 3.33
N GLU A 143 -10.64 -3.43 3.48
CA GLU A 143 -11.32 -4.42 4.32
C GLU A 143 -11.26 -4.04 5.81
N LEU A 144 -10.12 -3.52 6.27
CA LEU A 144 -9.98 -3.01 7.64
C LEU A 144 -10.85 -1.77 7.88
N GLU A 145 -10.90 -0.81 6.95
CA GLU A 145 -11.79 0.34 7.01
C GLU A 145 -13.27 -0.09 7.13
N GLN A 146 -13.67 -1.08 6.33
CA GLN A 146 -15.02 -1.63 6.35
C GLN A 146 -15.33 -2.29 7.71
N SER A 147 -14.37 -3.01 8.30
CA SER A 147 -14.50 -3.62 9.64
C SER A 147 -14.74 -2.57 10.73
N VAL A 148 -14.00 -1.45 10.69
CA VAL A 148 -14.19 -0.32 11.63
C VAL A 148 -15.59 0.29 11.47
N VAL A 149 -16.08 0.42 10.23
CA VAL A 149 -17.45 0.90 9.95
C VAL A 149 -18.51 -0.11 10.36
N ASP A 150 -18.27 -1.40 10.27
CA ASP A 150 -19.24 -2.42 10.70
C ASP A 150 -19.33 -2.60 12.22
N GLY A 151 -18.34 -2.10 12.98
CA GLY A 151 -18.39 -1.96 14.44
C GLY A 151 -19.46 -1.01 14.99
N ARG A 152 -20.21 -0.29 14.13
CA ARG A 152 -21.25 0.71 14.44
C ARG A 152 -22.04 0.44 15.73
N LEU A 153 -21.99 1.37 16.69
CA LEU A 153 -22.72 1.25 17.96
C LEU A 153 -24.25 1.21 17.82
N LEU A 154 -24.82 1.79 16.76
CA LEU A 154 -26.28 1.88 16.57
C LEU A 154 -26.94 0.60 16.03
N ASP A 155 -26.16 -0.37 15.58
CA ASP A 155 -26.66 -1.68 15.11
C ASP A 155 -27.41 -2.45 16.22
N VAL A 156 -27.15 -2.16 17.49
CA VAL A 156 -27.76 -2.80 18.66
C VAL A 156 -29.27 -2.62 18.69
N PHE A 157 -29.80 -1.60 18.01
CA PHE A 157 -31.22 -1.32 17.87
C PHE A 157 -31.87 -2.03 16.68
N ARG A 158 -31.11 -2.60 15.72
CA ARG A 158 -31.71 -3.30 14.57
C ARG A 158 -32.53 -4.49 15.03
N GLY A 159 -33.77 -4.54 14.56
CA GLY A 159 -34.70 -5.64 14.83
C GLY A 159 -35.32 -5.64 16.23
N ASP A 160 -35.06 -4.61 17.04
CA ASP A 160 -35.58 -4.48 18.40
C ASP A 160 -36.30 -3.14 18.60
N ASN A 161 -37.19 -3.10 19.60
CA ASN A 161 -37.96 -1.91 19.94
C ASN A 161 -37.61 -1.47 21.36
N VAL A 162 -37.15 -0.23 21.50
CA VAL A 162 -36.69 0.34 22.78
C VAL A 162 -37.71 0.24 23.91
N PHE A 163 -39.00 0.20 23.58
CA PHE A 163 -40.09 0.09 24.56
C PHE A 163 -40.61 -1.33 24.77
N TYR A 164 -40.44 -2.22 23.79
CA TYR A 164 -41.03 -3.57 23.80
C TYR A 164 -40.00 -4.69 24.03
N THR A 165 -38.76 -4.51 23.57
CA THR A 165 -37.65 -5.46 23.76
C THR A 165 -36.39 -4.80 24.36
N PRO A 166 -36.49 -3.99 25.44
CA PRO A 166 -35.33 -3.29 26.01
C PRO A 166 -34.22 -4.25 26.47
N ASP A 167 -34.56 -5.41 27.03
CA ASP A 167 -33.58 -6.37 27.56
C ASP A 167 -32.66 -6.93 26.46
N ARG A 168 -33.19 -7.10 25.23
CA ARG A 168 -32.40 -7.56 24.08
C ARG A 168 -31.38 -6.51 23.65
N ILE A 169 -31.77 -5.24 23.65
CA ILE A 169 -30.87 -4.12 23.34
C ILE A 169 -29.79 -3.99 24.42
N VAL A 170 -30.16 -4.12 25.70
CA VAL A 170 -29.20 -4.12 26.82
C VAL A 170 -28.21 -5.29 26.70
N ALA A 171 -28.67 -6.48 26.33
CA ALA A 171 -27.79 -7.63 26.10
C ALA A 171 -26.78 -7.36 24.96
N LYS A 172 -27.24 -6.81 23.83
CA LYS A 172 -26.39 -6.38 22.71
C LYS A 172 -25.37 -5.31 23.12
N LEU A 173 -25.79 -4.33 23.93
CA LEU A 173 -24.89 -3.30 24.47
C LEU A 173 -23.81 -3.90 25.37
N ARG A 174 -24.16 -4.82 26.27
CA ARG A 174 -23.19 -5.52 27.13
C ARG A 174 -22.22 -6.36 26.32
N GLN A 175 -22.69 -6.99 25.25
CA GLN A 175 -21.83 -7.73 24.33
C GLN A 175 -20.81 -6.78 23.67
N LYS A 176 -21.26 -5.66 23.08
CA LYS A 176 -20.34 -4.66 22.51
C LYS A 176 -19.37 -4.08 23.54
N GLU A 177 -19.82 -3.84 24.77
CA GLU A 177 -18.93 -3.38 25.85
C GLU A 177 -17.85 -4.42 26.17
N SER A 178 -18.20 -5.71 26.15
CA SER A 178 -17.25 -6.81 26.33
C SER A 178 -16.28 -6.91 25.15
N GLU A 179 -16.77 -6.76 23.92
CA GLU A 179 -15.96 -6.75 22.70
C GLU A 179 -14.97 -5.57 22.71
N LEU A 180 -15.41 -4.36 23.08
CA LEU A 180 -14.55 -3.19 23.23
C LEU A 180 -13.48 -3.36 24.32
N LYS A 181 -13.81 -4.06 25.42
CA LYS A 181 -12.84 -4.35 26.51
C LYS A 181 -11.88 -5.49 26.19
N ALA A 182 -12.34 -6.48 25.41
CA ALA A 182 -11.53 -7.61 24.97
C ALA A 182 -10.60 -7.20 23.82
N ASN A 183 -11.10 -6.37 22.90
CA ASN A 183 -10.34 -5.68 21.87
C ASN A 183 -9.62 -4.47 22.48
N ASN A 184 -8.77 -4.69 23.48
CA ASN A 184 -7.66 -3.78 23.69
C ASN A 184 -6.80 -3.87 22.44
N SER A 185 -6.92 -2.87 21.55
CA SER A 185 -6.15 -2.46 20.35
C SER A 185 -4.87 -3.19 19.90
N SER A 186 -4.24 -4.02 20.73
CA SER A 186 -3.04 -4.81 20.47
C SER A 186 -3.09 -5.76 19.27
N THR A 187 -4.21 -6.44 18.99
CA THR A 187 -4.28 -7.43 17.89
C THR A 187 -4.34 -6.74 16.53
N ALA A 188 -5.20 -5.73 16.38
CA ALA A 188 -5.30 -4.92 15.16
C ALA A 188 -3.98 -4.15 14.90
N ILE A 189 -3.36 -3.56 15.94
CA ILE A 189 -2.06 -2.88 15.81
C ILE A 189 -0.95 -3.83 15.35
N GLY A 190 -0.98 -5.09 15.81
CA GLY A 190 0.00 -6.11 15.44
C GLY A 190 -0.13 -6.51 13.98
N GLU A 191 -1.33 -6.92 13.58
CA GLU A 191 -1.68 -7.30 12.20
C GLU A 191 -1.40 -6.16 11.23
N MET A 192 -1.77 -4.93 11.58
CA MET A 192 -1.54 -3.73 10.75
C MET A 192 -0.05 -3.42 10.51
N ARG A 193 0.81 -3.61 11.52
CA ARG A 193 2.26 -3.41 11.36
C ARG A 193 2.90 -4.49 10.51
N GLU A 194 2.41 -5.72 10.62
CA GLU A 194 2.88 -6.82 9.79
C GLU A 194 2.55 -6.60 8.32
N GLU A 195 1.36 -6.08 7.99
CA GLU A 195 0.96 -5.76 6.61
C GLU A 195 1.84 -4.68 5.96
N VAL A 196 2.17 -3.61 6.69
CA VAL A 196 3.10 -2.58 6.18
C VAL A 196 4.51 -3.14 5.97
N ALA A 197 5.00 -3.92 6.93
CA ALA A 197 6.33 -4.52 6.83
C ALA A 197 6.42 -5.51 5.66
N ALA A 198 5.36 -6.31 5.45
CA ALA A 198 5.25 -7.21 4.32
C ALA A 198 5.25 -6.44 2.99
N PHE A 199 4.43 -5.40 2.87
CA PHE A 199 4.39 -4.55 1.69
C PHE A 199 5.75 -3.92 1.38
N GLN A 200 6.43 -3.36 2.38
CA GLN A 200 7.77 -2.80 2.22
C GLN A 200 8.81 -3.86 1.80
N ALA A 201 8.73 -5.07 2.33
CA ALA A 201 9.61 -6.17 1.95
C ALA A 201 9.37 -6.59 0.49
N ASP A 202 8.12 -6.61 0.03
CA ASP A 202 7.77 -6.90 -1.35
C ASP A 202 8.27 -5.82 -2.30
N LEU A 203 8.14 -4.54 -1.96
CA LEU A 203 8.74 -3.43 -2.73
C LEU A 203 10.27 -3.58 -2.83
N ALA A 204 10.94 -3.93 -1.73
CA ALA A 204 12.39 -4.16 -1.74
C ALA A 204 12.78 -5.34 -2.66
N LYS A 205 11.98 -6.40 -2.69
CA LYS A 205 12.17 -7.56 -3.57
C LYS A 205 11.97 -7.20 -5.04
N ILE A 206 10.93 -6.43 -5.37
CA ILE A 206 10.72 -5.91 -6.72
C ILE A 206 11.93 -5.08 -7.15
N ARG A 207 12.39 -4.16 -6.30
CA ARG A 207 13.58 -3.34 -6.58
C ARG A 207 14.82 -4.21 -6.85
N GLY A 208 15.06 -5.22 -6.02
CA GLY A 208 16.19 -6.14 -6.21
C GLY A 208 16.11 -6.88 -7.55
N THR A 209 14.92 -7.34 -7.92
CA THR A 209 14.67 -8.02 -9.21
C THR A 209 14.89 -7.08 -10.38
N TYR A 210 14.40 -5.84 -10.29
CA TYR A 210 14.60 -4.80 -11.29
C TYR A 210 16.10 -4.51 -11.51
N ILE A 211 16.85 -4.25 -10.44
CA ILE A 211 18.29 -3.97 -10.51
C ILE A 211 19.03 -5.16 -11.11
N GLY A 212 18.68 -6.39 -10.73
CA GLY A 212 19.26 -7.60 -11.31
C GLY A 212 19.01 -7.71 -12.82
N CYS A 213 17.77 -7.46 -13.27
CA CYS A 213 17.39 -7.46 -14.68
C CYS A 213 18.19 -6.42 -15.49
N MET A 214 18.25 -5.17 -14.99
CA MET A 214 19.02 -4.09 -15.61
C MET A 214 20.52 -4.41 -15.69
N THR A 215 21.06 -5.03 -14.64
CA THR A 215 22.47 -5.44 -14.56
C THR A 215 22.80 -6.48 -15.64
N VAL A 216 21.94 -7.47 -15.88
CA VAL A 216 22.16 -8.48 -16.93
C VAL A 216 22.21 -7.83 -18.32
N ALA A 217 21.33 -6.88 -18.59
CA ALA A 217 21.34 -6.13 -19.83
C ALA A 217 22.61 -5.26 -19.97
N GLU A 218 23.03 -4.55 -18.92
CA GLU A 218 24.28 -3.78 -18.94
C GLU A 218 25.53 -4.65 -19.15
N VAL A 219 25.61 -5.82 -18.49
CA VAL A 219 26.70 -6.78 -18.68
C VAL A 219 26.77 -7.22 -20.14
N SER A 220 25.61 -7.47 -20.77
CA SER A 220 25.53 -7.84 -22.18
C SER A 220 26.04 -6.72 -23.09
N PHE A 221 25.69 -5.47 -22.79
CA PHE A 221 26.22 -4.30 -23.51
C PHE A 221 27.73 -4.18 -23.39
N ARG A 222 28.27 -4.32 -22.17
CA ARG A 222 29.71 -4.27 -21.92
C ARG A 222 30.46 -5.36 -22.70
N SER A 223 29.93 -6.58 -22.74
CA SER A 223 30.50 -7.66 -23.57
C SER A 223 30.51 -7.30 -25.06
N TYR A 224 29.47 -6.63 -25.56
CA TYR A 224 29.46 -6.12 -26.92
C TYR A 224 30.52 -5.04 -27.16
N ILE A 225 30.69 -4.09 -26.23
CA ILE A 225 31.71 -3.04 -26.35
C ILE A 225 33.12 -3.64 -26.48
N GLU A 226 33.45 -4.65 -25.69
CA GLU A 226 34.74 -5.35 -25.77
C GLU A 226 34.91 -6.09 -27.12
N LEU A 227 33.85 -6.71 -27.63
CA LEU A 227 33.86 -7.31 -28.96
C LEU A 227 34.07 -6.24 -30.06
N ALA A 228 33.38 -5.11 -29.96
CA ALA A 228 33.52 -4.02 -30.92
C ALA A 228 34.96 -3.48 -30.92
N ARG A 229 35.56 -3.23 -29.76
CA ARG A 229 36.97 -2.84 -29.63
C ARG A 229 37.92 -3.83 -30.29
N SER A 230 37.69 -5.12 -30.07
CA SER A 230 38.45 -6.20 -30.67
C SER A 230 38.36 -6.21 -32.21
N GLN A 231 37.15 -6.02 -32.75
CA GLN A 231 36.91 -5.91 -34.19
C GLN A 231 37.57 -4.67 -34.81
N LEU A 232 37.56 -3.53 -34.09
CA LEU A 232 38.23 -2.32 -34.55
C LEU A 232 39.73 -2.57 -34.81
N VAL A 233 40.44 -3.24 -33.89
CA VAL A 233 41.87 -3.53 -34.05
C VAL A 233 42.12 -4.62 -35.07
N MET A 234 41.49 -5.79 -34.89
CA MET A 234 41.87 -6.98 -35.65
C MET A 234 41.32 -7.02 -37.07
N ILE A 235 40.19 -6.34 -37.32
CA ILE A 235 39.50 -6.39 -38.60
C ILE A 235 39.58 -5.03 -39.29
N CYS A 236 39.21 -3.95 -38.59
CA CYS A 236 39.18 -2.63 -39.21
C CYS A 236 40.56 -1.95 -39.29
N GLY A 237 41.60 -2.51 -38.66
CA GLY A 237 42.96 -1.96 -38.69
C GLY A 237 43.14 -0.70 -37.85
N ALA A 238 42.30 -0.49 -36.83
CA ALA A 238 42.45 0.58 -35.86
C ALA A 238 43.75 0.43 -35.07
N LEU A 239 44.39 1.57 -34.77
CA LEU A 239 45.55 1.66 -33.90
C LEU A 239 45.12 2.43 -32.64
N PHE A 240 45.35 1.83 -31.47
CA PHE A 240 45.07 2.42 -30.17
C PHE A 240 46.37 2.75 -29.45
#